data_AF-A0A1H1LHM5-F1
#
_entry.id   AF-A0A1H1LHM5-F1
#
_cell.length_a   1.000
_cell.length_b   1.000
_cell.length_c   1.000
_cell.angle_alpha   90.00
_cell.angle_beta   90.00
_cell.angle_gamma   90.00
#
_symmetry.space_group_name_H-M   'P 1'
#
loop_
_entity.id
_entity.type
_entity.pdbx_description
1 polymer ?
#
loop_
_entity_poly.entity_id
_entity_poly.type
_entity_poly.pdbx_seq_one_letter_code
_entity_poly.pdbx_strand_id
1 'polypeptide(L)' 'MKKPTADERKHRCTRKRRYRTQGDALDAALVAGVAGSRTAYQCPLCGFWHLTSR' A
#
# COMPACT_ATOMS: atom_id res chain seq x y z
N MET A 1 9.41 -18.56 -10.90
CA MET A 1 8.43 -17.45 -10.75
C MET A 1 9.03 -16.18 -11.35
N LYS A 2 8.40 -15.57 -12.37
CA LYS A 2 8.92 -14.31 -12.97
C LYS A 2 8.68 -13.16 -11.99
N LYS A 3 9.72 -12.37 -11.69
CA LYS A 3 9.58 -11.13 -10.91
C LYS A 3 8.66 -10.20 -11.72
N PRO A 4 7.63 -9.60 -11.10
CA PRO A 4 6.72 -8.72 -11.82
C PRO A 4 7.50 -7.57 -12.46
N THR A 5 7.20 -7.30 -13.72
CA THR A 5 7.78 -6.20 -14.49
C THR A 5 7.44 -4.86 -13.84
N ALA A 6 8.19 -3.81 -14.17
CA ALA A 6 7.94 -2.46 -13.64
C ALA A 6 6.52 -1.96 -13.95
N ASP A 7 5.97 -2.37 -15.09
CA ASP A 7 4.64 -1.98 -15.56
C ASP A 7 3.52 -2.67 -14.76
N GLU A 8 3.63 -3.98 -14.52
CA GLU A 8 2.73 -4.72 -13.62
C GLU A 8 2.79 -4.18 -12.19
N ARG A 9 3.99 -3.77 -11.76
CA ARG A 9 4.22 -3.12 -10.47
C ARG A 9 3.56 -1.75 -10.38
N LYS A 10 3.60 -0.95 -11.46
CA LYS A 10 2.88 0.32 -11.59
C LYS A 10 1.37 0.12 -11.52
N HIS A 11 0.81 -0.83 -12.26
CA HIS A 11 -0.63 -1.13 -12.23
C HIS A 11 -1.12 -1.60 -10.85
N ARG A 12 -0.30 -2.36 -10.12
CA ARG A 12 -0.60 -2.74 -8.73
C ARG A 12 -0.55 -1.55 -7.77
N CYS A 13 0.32 -0.59 -8.02
CA CYS A 13 0.45 0.62 -7.22
C CYS A 13 -0.69 1.61 -7.48
N THR A 14 -1.03 1.89 -8.75
CA THR A 14 -2.05 2.87 -9.12
C THR A 14 -3.45 2.49 -8.66
N ARG A 15 -3.74 1.18 -8.54
CA ARG A 15 -4.99 0.66 -7.97
C ARG A 15 -5.09 0.80 -6.44
N LYS A 16 -3.98 1.03 -5.74
CA LYS A 16 -3.97 1.18 -4.28
C LYS A 16 -4.10 2.65 -3.87
N ARG A 17 -4.74 2.89 -2.73
CA ARG A 17 -4.74 4.22 -2.08
C ARG A 17 -3.31 4.62 -1.72
N ARG A 18 -2.93 5.85 -2.07
CA ARG A 18 -1.59 6.44 -1.86
C ARG A 18 -1.65 7.39 -0.67
N TYR A 19 -0.98 7.02 0.42
CA TYR A 19 -0.92 7.82 1.63
C TYR A 19 0.43 8.51 1.74
N ARG A 20 0.46 9.75 2.25
CA ARG A 20 1.71 10.54 2.34
C ARG A 20 2.59 10.05 3.48
N THR A 21 1.99 9.66 4.60
CA THR A 21 2.71 9.17 5.77
C THR A 21 2.27 7.75 6.14
N GLN A 22 3.07 7.09 6.98
CA GLN A 22 2.68 5.82 7.59
C GLN A 22 1.43 5.97 8.45
N GLY A 23 1.33 7.07 9.20
CA GLY A 23 0.18 7.41 10.05
C GLY A 23 -1.11 7.48 9.24
N ASP A 24 -1.13 8.25 8.14
CA ASP A 24 -2.29 8.36 7.25
C ASP A 24 -2.79 6.98 6.77
N ALA A 25 -1.86 6.08 6.46
CA ALA A 25 -2.20 4.73 6.01
C ALA A 25 -2.85 3.90 7.12
N LEU A 26 -2.28 3.98 8.34
CA LEU A 26 -2.79 3.25 9.51
C LEU A 26 -4.11 3.83 10.00
N ASP A 27 -4.26 5.15 10.05
CA ASP A 27 -5.51 5.83 10.36
C ASP A 27 -6.61 5.43 9.36
N ALA A 28 -6.28 5.38 8.07
CA ALA A 28 -7.22 4.88 7.09
C ALA A 28 -7.56 3.39 7.28
N ALA A 29 -6.65 2.57 7.81
CA ALA A 29 -6.94 1.18 8.17
C ALA A 29 -7.84 1.08 9.41
N LEU A 30 -7.67 1.98 10.39
CA LEU A 30 -8.53 2.10 11.56
C LEU A 30 -9.94 2.51 11.17
N VAL A 31 -10.09 3.56 10.37
CA VAL A 31 -11.38 4.05 9.84
C VAL A 31 -12.09 2.96 9.02
N ALA A 32 -11.34 2.16 8.26
CA ALA A 32 -11.89 1.05 7.49
C ALA A 32 -12.13 -0.23 8.32
N GLY A 33 -11.82 -0.25 9.62
CA GLY A 33 -12.01 -1.43 10.49
C GLY A 33 -11.09 -2.61 10.18
N VAL A 34 -9.97 -2.39 9.48
CA VAL A 34 -9.06 -3.44 8.98
C VAL A 34 -7.64 -3.32 9.55
N ALA A 35 -7.44 -2.50 10.59
CA ALA A 35 -6.14 -2.27 11.21
C ALA A 35 -5.47 -3.55 11.74
N GLY A 36 -6.23 -4.57 12.14
CA GLY A 36 -5.68 -5.86 12.59
C GLY A 36 -5.22 -6.79 11.47
N SER A 37 -5.71 -6.57 10.24
CA SER A 37 -5.47 -7.46 9.08
C SER A 37 -4.61 -6.82 7.99
N ARG A 38 -4.32 -5.52 8.11
CA ARG A 38 -3.54 -4.77 7.12
C ARG A 38 -2.34 -4.09 7.75
N THR A 39 -1.24 -4.09 7.01
CA THR A 39 0.02 -3.43 7.39
C THR A 39 0.33 -2.32 6.39
N ALA A 40 0.81 -1.19 6.90
CA ALA A 40 1.31 -0.10 6.07
C ALA A 40 2.75 -0.39 5.62
N TYR A 41 3.04 -0.20 4.33
CA TYR A 41 4.40 -0.28 3.79
C TYR A 41 4.68 0.88 2.82
N GLN A 42 5.93 1.36 2.80
CA GLN A 42 6.35 2.33 1.81
C GLN A 42 6.59 1.64 0.47
N CYS A 43 5.96 2.16 -0.58
CA CYS A 43 6.11 1.61 -1.91
C CYS A 43 7.42 2.10 -2.54
N PRO A 44 8.32 1.20 -2.98
CA PRO A 44 9.57 1.60 -3.62
C PRO A 44 9.39 2.19 -5.04
N LEU A 45 8.18 2.14 -5.59
CA LEU A 45 7.89 2.61 -6.96
C LEU A 45 7.37 4.04 -7.01
N CYS A 46 6.53 4.40 -6.03
CA CYS A 46 5.88 5.71 -5.99
C CYS A 46 6.26 6.53 -4.75
N GLY A 47 6.97 5.94 -3.78
CA GLY A 47 7.37 6.61 -2.54
C GLY A 47 6.26 6.78 -1.50
N PHE A 48 5.00 6.52 -1.87
CA PHE A 48 3.84 6.62 -0.97
C PHE A 48 3.65 5.38 -0.11
N TRP A 49 2.88 5.55 0.97
CA TRP A 49 2.46 4.47 1.85
C TRP A 49 1.21 3.79 1.32
N HIS A 50 1.21 2.46 1.38
CA HIS A 50 0.12 1.60 0.95
C HIS A 50 -0.25 0.62 2.05
N LEU A 51 -1.50 0.17 2.04
CA LEU A 51 -1.92 -0.96 2.84
C LEU A 51 -1.73 -2.26 2.04
N THR A 52 -1.21 -3.28 2.72
CA THR A 52 -1.21 -4.66 2.25
C THR A 52 -1.90 -5.53 3.29
N SER A 53 -2.52 -6.62 2.87
CA SER A 53 -2.92 -7.67 3.80
C SER A 53 -1.65 -8.26 4.43
N ARG A 54 -1.74 -8.59 5.72
CA ARG A 54 -0.72 -9.38 6.41
C ARG A 54 -0.59 -10.77 5.79
#